data_AF-A0A945ABV3-F1
#
_entry.id   AF-A0A945ABV3-F1
#
_cell.length_a   1.000
_cell.length_b   1.000
_cell.length_c   1.000
_cell.angle_alpha   90.00
_cell.angle_beta   90.00
_cell.angle_gamma   90.00
#
_symmetry.space_group_name_H-M   'P 1'
#
loop_
_entity.id
_entity.type
_entity.pdbx_description
1 polymer ?
#
loop_
_entity_poly.entity_id
_entity_poly.type
_entity_poly.pdbx_seq_one_letter_code
_entity_poly.pdbx_strand_id
1 'polypeptide(L)'
;MPEIAYFVTPHGFGHATRAAAVMAALQKRDPNTHIHIFTQAPERIFTETLPGTFTYHNVLTDLGLVQLTPLEADLSASTNRLDTFYPLDKNLVHELAQKVQTCICICCDIAPLGIAVAQQANIPSILTENFTWDWIYDQFAPNHPAFTPH
;
A
#
# COMPACT_ATOMS: atom_id res chain seq x y z
N MET A 1 -19.84 -1.42 13.75
CA MET A 1 -19.38 -2.15 12.56
C MET A 1 -17.86 -2.04 12.55
N PRO A 2 -17.10 -3.13 12.41
CA PRO A 2 -15.65 -3.00 12.34
C PRO A 2 -15.25 -2.31 11.03
N GLU A 3 -14.41 -1.29 11.13
CA GLU A 3 -13.78 -0.63 9.99
C GLU A 3 -12.33 -1.09 9.88
N ILE A 4 -11.88 -1.44 8.69
CA ILE A 4 -10.50 -1.87 8.43
C ILE A 4 -9.93 -1.00 7.32
N ALA A 5 -8.75 -0.43 7.55
CA ALA A 5 -8.01 0.27 6.52
C ALA A 5 -7.08 -0.70 5.79
N TYR A 6 -7.05 -0.64 4.47
CA TYR A 6 -6.13 -1.36 3.61
C TYR A 6 -5.30 -0.38 2.79
N PHE A 7 -4.00 -0.35 3.02
CA PHE A 7 -3.03 0.34 2.19
C PHE A 7 -2.45 -0.67 1.23
N VAL A 8 -2.69 -0.48 -0.06
CA VAL A 8 -2.30 -1.45 -1.10
C VAL A 8 -1.38 -0.77 -2.08
N THR A 9 -0.22 -1.38 -2.36
CA THR A 9 0.68 -0.86 -3.40
C THR A 9 -0.06 -0.72 -4.74
N PRO A 10 0.17 0.36 -5.50
CA PRO A 10 -0.25 0.43 -6.89
C PRO A 10 0.69 -0.34 -7.83
N HIS A 11 1.79 -0.92 -7.33
CA HIS A 11 2.79 -1.62 -8.12
C HIS A 11 2.28 -2.99 -8.60
N GLY A 12 1.53 -2.97 -9.70
CA GLY A 12 1.04 -4.14 -10.41
C GLY A 12 -0.33 -4.64 -9.91
N PHE A 13 -1.16 -5.14 -10.84
CA PHE A 13 -2.53 -5.56 -10.52
C PHE A 13 -2.60 -6.80 -9.62
N GLY A 14 -1.55 -7.64 -9.58
CA GLY A 14 -1.51 -8.82 -8.73
C GLY A 14 -1.62 -8.52 -7.23
N HIS A 15 -1.07 -7.38 -6.81
CA HIS A 15 -1.17 -6.90 -5.42
C HIS A 15 -2.62 -6.51 -5.09
N ALA A 16 -3.24 -5.68 -5.94
CA ALA A 16 -4.62 -5.25 -5.77
C ALA A 16 -5.62 -6.42 -5.78
N THR A 17 -5.47 -7.38 -6.70
CA THR A 17 -6.38 -8.54 -6.77
C THR A 17 -6.20 -9.49 -5.58
N ARG A 18 -4.96 -9.71 -5.11
CA ARG A 18 -4.70 -10.48 -3.89
C ARG A 18 -5.31 -9.82 -2.65
N ALA A 19 -5.08 -8.51 -2.48
CA ALA A 19 -5.66 -7.75 -1.38
C ALA A 19 -7.19 -7.79 -1.43
N ALA A 20 -7.78 -7.59 -2.62
CA ALA A 20 -9.22 -7.68 -2.82
C ALA A 20 -9.80 -9.06 -2.48
N ALA A 21 -9.10 -10.15 -2.78
CA ALA A 21 -9.53 -11.50 -2.41
C ALA A 21 -9.58 -11.70 -0.88
N VAL A 22 -8.60 -11.17 -0.14
CA VAL A 22 -8.59 -11.20 1.33
C VAL A 22 -9.74 -10.36 1.90
N MET A 23 -9.90 -9.13 1.39
CA MET A 23 -11.01 -8.24 1.75
C MET A 23 -12.38 -8.89 1.51
N ALA A 24 -12.58 -9.55 0.36
CA ALA A 24 -13.81 -10.27 0.04
C ALA A 24 -14.07 -11.43 1.00
N ALA A 25 -13.02 -12.17 1.39
CA ALA A 25 -13.13 -13.23 2.38
C ALA A 25 -13.49 -12.69 3.78
N LEU A 26 -12.97 -11.52 4.16
CA LEU A 26 -13.34 -10.84 5.41
C LEU A 26 -14.82 -10.44 5.40
N GLN A 27 -15.29 -9.77 4.34
CA GLN A 27 -16.69 -9.38 4.20
C GLN A 27 -17.65 -10.58 4.12
N LYS A 28 -17.21 -11.70 3.54
CA LYS A 28 -18.00 -12.94 3.55
C LYS A 28 -18.16 -13.52 4.95
N ARG A 29 -17.16 -13.35 5.82
CA ARG A 29 -17.19 -13.82 7.22
C ARG A 29 -17.99 -12.88 8.12
N ASP A 30 -17.86 -11.57 7.93
CA ASP A 30 -18.67 -10.55 8.58
C ASP A 30 -19.13 -9.49 7.55
N PRO A 31 -20.37 -9.62 7.03
CA PRO A 31 -20.93 -8.70 6.04
C PRO A 31 -21.06 -7.25 6.49
N ASN A 32 -20.95 -6.98 7.80
CA ASN A 32 -20.99 -5.62 8.34
C ASN A 32 -19.60 -4.95 8.37
N THR A 33 -18.55 -5.64 7.92
CA THR A 33 -17.20 -5.06 7.85
C THR A 33 -17.14 -4.02 6.72
N HIS A 34 -16.83 -2.78 7.07
CA HIS A 34 -16.55 -1.73 6.10
C HIS A 34 -15.05 -1.61 5.87
N ILE A 35 -14.64 -1.51 4.61
CA ILE A 35 -13.22 -1.48 4.23
C ILE A 35 -12.87 -0.12 3.62
N HIS A 36 -11.88 0.56 4.17
CA HIS A 36 -11.27 1.75 3.57
C HIS A 36 -10.06 1.30 2.74
N ILE A 37 -10.03 1.60 1.45
CA ILE A 37 -8.97 1.17 0.54
C ILE A 37 -8.17 2.40 0.12
N PHE A 38 -6.90 2.45 0.49
CA PHE A 38 -5.96 3.51 0.14
C PHE A 38 -4.98 2.96 -0.90
N THR A 39 -5.10 3.41 -2.15
CA THR A 39 -4.25 2.98 -3.26
C THR A 39 -4.44 3.86 -4.49
N GLN A 40 -3.58 3.70 -5.50
CA GLN A 40 -3.81 4.18 -6.87
C GLN A 40 -4.08 3.03 -7.85
N ALA A 41 -4.19 1.79 -7.36
CA ALA A 41 -4.67 0.68 -8.19
C ALA A 41 -6.11 0.94 -8.66
N PRO A 42 -6.50 0.54 -9.88
CA PRO A 42 -7.81 0.86 -10.44
C PRO A 42 -8.95 0.42 -9.52
N GLU A 43 -9.81 1.37 -9.12
CA GLU A 43 -10.96 1.13 -8.24
C GLU A 43 -11.86 -0.01 -8.74
N ARG A 44 -11.93 -0.19 -10.07
CA ARG A 44 -12.66 -1.27 -10.74
C ARG A 44 -12.34 -2.67 -10.19
N ILE A 45 -11.07 -2.92 -9.84
CA ILE A 45 -10.62 -4.21 -9.28
C ILE A 45 -11.43 -4.53 -8.01
N PHE A 46 -11.64 -3.53 -7.16
CA PHE A 46 -12.37 -3.70 -5.90
C PHE A 46 -13.88 -3.75 -6.13
N THR A 47 -14.44 -2.90 -7.01
CA THR A 47 -15.88 -2.96 -7.33
C THR A 47 -16.31 -4.28 -7.93
N GLU A 48 -15.43 -4.94 -8.72
CA GLU A 48 -15.73 -6.22 -9.37
C GLU A 48 -15.50 -7.43 -8.46
N THR A 49 -14.78 -7.26 -7.34
CA THR A 49 -14.37 -8.36 -6.46
C THR A 49 -15.09 -8.35 -5.10
N LEU A 50 -15.32 -7.18 -4.51
CA LEU A 50 -15.84 -7.06 -3.15
C LEU A 50 -17.37 -7.23 -3.10
N PRO A 51 -17.89 -8.15 -2.27
CA PRO A 51 -19.32 -8.36 -2.13
C PRO A 51 -20.02 -7.34 -1.22
N GLY A 52 -19.25 -6.56 -0.43
CA GLY A 52 -19.77 -5.61 0.55
C GLY A 52 -19.32 -4.16 0.32
N THR A 53 -19.65 -3.28 1.26
CA THR A 53 -19.35 -1.84 1.14
C THR A 53 -17.87 -1.54 1.40
N PHE A 54 -17.33 -0.60 0.64
CA PHE A 54 -15.98 -0.06 0.85
C PHE A 54 -15.95 1.42 0.48
N THR A 55 -14.93 2.12 0.96
CA THR A 55 -14.60 3.49 0.56
C THR A 55 -13.23 3.50 -0.09
N TYR A 56 -13.15 4.00 -1.32
CA TYR A 56 -11.88 4.14 -2.05
C TYR A 56 -11.25 5.52 -1.79
N HIS A 57 -9.96 5.52 -1.51
CA HIS A 57 -9.12 6.71 -1.31
C HIS A 57 -7.96 6.65 -2.28
N ASN A 58 -7.93 7.57 -3.25
CA ASN A 58 -6.87 7.64 -4.26
C ASN A 58 -5.56 8.15 -3.65
N VAL A 59 -4.70 7.25 -3.16
CA VAL A 59 -3.48 7.58 -2.42
C VAL A 59 -2.30 6.78 -2.96
N LEU A 60 -1.20 7.47 -3.28
CA LEU A 60 0.06 6.82 -3.61
C LEU A 60 0.70 6.29 -2.32
N THR A 61 0.72 4.97 -2.16
CA THR A 61 1.10 4.28 -0.92
C THR A 61 2.57 3.86 -0.87
N ASP A 62 3.15 3.61 -2.03
CA ASP A 62 4.57 3.36 -2.26
C ASP A 62 4.88 3.52 -3.75
N LEU A 63 6.16 3.39 -4.13
CA LEU A 63 6.62 3.58 -5.50
C LEU A 63 6.99 2.29 -6.23
N GLY A 64 7.41 1.26 -5.49
CA GLY A 64 8.03 0.07 -6.04
C GLY A 64 9.18 0.38 -6.98
N LEU A 65 9.16 -0.22 -8.17
CA LEU A 65 10.06 0.10 -9.28
C LEU A 65 9.30 0.79 -10.40
N VAL A 66 9.96 1.70 -11.12
CA VAL A 66 9.42 2.23 -12.38
C VAL A 66 9.58 1.15 -13.43
N GLN A 67 8.48 0.54 -13.85
CA GLN A 67 8.50 -0.53 -14.87
C GLN A 67 8.50 0.06 -16.29
N LEU A 68 9.41 -0.45 -17.12
CA LEU A 68 9.36 -0.28 -18.58
C LEU A 68 8.54 -1.42 -19.21
N THR A 69 8.74 -2.63 -18.69
CA THR A 69 7.98 -3.84 -19.04
C THR A 69 7.71 -4.65 -17.76
N PRO A 70 6.91 -5.73 -17.80
CA PRO A 70 6.72 -6.58 -16.63
C PRO A 70 8.00 -7.22 -16.07
N LEU A 71 9.09 -7.26 -16.84
CA LEU A 71 10.37 -7.88 -16.45
C LEU A 71 11.54 -6.88 -16.39
N GLU A 72 11.34 -5.63 -16.84
CA GLU A 72 12.40 -4.62 -16.93
C GLU A 72 12.00 -3.35 -16.19
N ALA A 73 12.89 -2.89 -15.31
CA ALA A 73 12.72 -1.66 -14.54
C ALA A 73 13.68 -0.56 -15.02
N ASP A 74 13.20 0.68 -15.03
CA ASP A 74 14.03 1.87 -15.15
C ASP A 74 14.58 2.22 -13.77
N LEU A 75 15.81 1.76 -13.52
CA LEU A 75 16.48 1.92 -12.23
C LEU A 75 16.76 3.39 -11.91
N SER A 76 17.15 4.19 -12.90
CA SER A 76 17.40 5.63 -12.73
C SER A 76 16.11 6.39 -12.42
N ALA A 77 15.01 6.09 -13.12
CA ALA A 77 13.72 6.70 -12.80
C ALA A 77 13.19 6.26 -11.44
N SER A 78 13.48 5.01 -11.04
CA SER A 78 13.10 4.48 -9.71
C SER A 78 13.78 5.27 -8.59
N THR A 79 15.10 5.44 -8.62
CA THR A 79 15.82 6.20 -7.59
C THR A 79 15.38 7.66 -7.55
N ASN A 80 15.20 8.31 -8.71
CA ASN A 80 14.71 9.69 -8.76
C ASN A 80 13.33 9.86 -8.08
N ARG A 81 12.43 8.89 -8.26
CA ARG A 81 11.13 8.91 -7.57
C ARG A 81 11.29 8.65 -6.08
N LEU A 82 12.12 7.69 -5.70
CA LEU A 82 12.40 7.36 -4.29
C LEU A 82 12.94 8.58 -3.53
N ASP A 83 13.90 9.30 -4.12
CA ASP A 83 14.48 10.54 -3.57
C ASP A 83 13.42 11.64 -3.36
N THR A 84 12.35 11.63 -4.15
CA THR A 84 11.28 12.64 -4.06
C THR A 84 10.18 12.23 -3.07
N PHE A 85 9.94 10.92 -2.92
CA PHE A 85 8.85 10.40 -2.10
C PHE A 85 9.27 10.13 -0.65
N TYR A 86 10.54 9.81 -0.43
CA TYR A 86 11.09 9.59 0.90
C TYR A 86 11.99 10.77 1.33
N PRO A 87 11.90 11.21 2.60
CA PRO A 87 11.03 10.68 3.65
C PRO A 87 9.55 11.02 3.41
N LEU A 88 8.65 10.18 3.93
CA LEU A 88 7.20 10.38 3.80
C LEU A 88 6.78 11.77 4.31
N ASP A 89 5.89 12.43 3.57
CA ASP A 89 5.32 13.71 3.99
C ASP A 89 4.53 13.55 5.30
N LYS A 90 4.99 14.22 6.35
CA LYS A 90 4.38 14.18 7.68
C LYS A 90 2.95 14.71 7.69
N ASN A 91 2.62 15.68 6.83
CA ASN A 91 1.26 16.21 6.73
C ASN A 91 0.32 15.17 6.11
N LEU A 92 0.78 14.47 5.06
CA LEU A 92 0.02 13.37 4.47
C LEU A 92 -0.21 12.26 5.49
N VAL A 93 0.83 11.84 6.21
CA VAL A 93 0.70 10.80 7.26
C VAL A 93 -0.29 11.25 8.34
N HIS A 94 -0.24 12.51 8.78
CA HIS A 94 -1.17 13.06 9.75
C HIS A 94 -2.62 13.08 9.24
N GLU A 95 -2.86 13.53 8.01
CA GLU A 95 -4.19 13.56 7.40
C GLU A 95 -4.77 12.14 7.30
N LEU A 96 -3.98 11.18 6.81
CA LEU A 96 -4.42 9.79 6.67
C LEU A 96 -4.66 9.15 8.05
N ALA A 97 -3.85 9.47 9.05
CA ALA A 97 -4.05 9.01 10.43
C ALA A 97 -5.39 9.50 11.01
N GLN A 98 -5.87 10.69 10.62
CA GLN A 98 -7.20 11.17 10.99
C GLN A 98 -8.32 10.39 10.29
N LYS A 99 -8.13 9.99 9.02
CA LYS A 99 -9.13 9.24 8.25
C LYS A 99 -9.37 7.81 8.75
N VAL A 100 -8.41 7.23 9.48
CA VAL A 100 -8.47 5.83 9.94
C VAL A 100 -8.79 5.69 11.43
N GLN A 101 -9.14 6.77 12.14
CA GLN A 101 -9.35 6.75 13.61
C GLN A 101 -10.44 5.78 14.07
N THR A 102 -11.43 5.49 13.22
CA THR A 102 -12.51 4.54 13.47
C THR A 102 -12.13 3.10 13.15
N CYS A 103 -11.00 2.89 12.48
CA CYS A 103 -10.53 1.56 12.08
C CYS A 103 -9.95 0.79 13.27
N ILE A 104 -10.22 -0.50 13.32
CA ILE A 104 -9.71 -1.39 14.38
C ILE A 104 -8.31 -1.95 14.07
N CYS A 105 -7.92 -1.95 12.79
CA CYS A 105 -6.58 -2.32 12.34
C CYS A 105 -6.29 -1.73 10.95
N ILE A 106 -5.00 -1.70 10.58
CA ILE A 106 -4.52 -1.31 9.26
C ILE A 106 -3.77 -2.47 8.59
N CYS A 107 -4.31 -2.98 7.49
CA CYS A 107 -3.61 -3.96 6.66
C CYS A 107 -2.77 -3.23 5.60
N CYS A 108 -1.52 -3.63 5.44
CA CYS A 108 -0.59 -3.07 4.48
C CYS A 108 -0.16 -4.19 3.53
N ASP A 109 -0.54 -4.12 2.25
CA ASP A 109 0.04 -4.97 1.21
C ASP A 109 1.27 -4.23 0.67
N ILE A 110 2.47 -4.67 1.12
CA ILE A 110 3.83 -4.11 0.94
C ILE A 110 4.02 -2.61 1.28
N ALA A 111 2.93 -1.85 1.45
CA ALA A 111 2.89 -0.39 1.50
C ALA A 111 3.41 0.19 2.84
N PRO A 112 4.60 0.82 2.89
CA PRO A 112 5.15 1.36 4.13
C PRO A 112 4.37 2.58 4.65
N LEU A 113 3.69 3.33 3.77
CA LEU A 113 2.84 4.46 4.18
C LEU A 113 1.77 4.02 5.19
N GLY A 114 1.16 2.85 5.00
CA GLY A 114 0.15 2.33 5.92
C GLY A 114 0.70 2.05 7.31
N ILE A 115 1.96 1.59 7.41
CA ILE A 115 2.65 1.34 8.68
C ILE A 115 2.92 2.66 9.41
N ALA A 116 3.40 3.68 8.69
CA ALA A 116 3.63 5.01 9.26
C ALA A 116 2.32 5.66 9.76
N VAL A 117 1.24 5.50 8.98
CA VAL A 117 -0.10 5.96 9.38
C VAL A 117 -0.60 5.22 10.62
N ALA A 118 -0.41 3.90 10.70
CA ALA A 118 -0.80 3.10 11.85
C ALA A 118 -0.07 3.55 13.13
N GLN A 119 1.24 3.80 13.02
CA GLN A 119 2.04 4.32 14.11
C GLN A 119 1.56 5.69 14.58
N GLN A 120 1.28 6.61 13.64
CA GLN A 120 0.77 7.94 13.94
C GLN A 120 -0.63 7.92 14.58
N ALA A 121 -1.49 6.99 14.14
CA ALA A 121 -2.85 6.82 14.66
C ALA A 121 -2.92 5.99 15.94
N ASN A 122 -1.82 5.33 16.34
CA ASN A 122 -1.79 4.35 17.44
C ASN A 122 -2.77 3.18 17.23
N ILE A 123 -2.81 2.65 16.01
CA ILE A 123 -3.66 1.51 15.58
C ILE A 123 -2.74 0.34 15.21
N PRO A 124 -3.10 -0.92 15.53
CA PRO A 124 -2.29 -2.07 15.11
C PRO A 124 -2.25 -2.19 13.58
N SER A 125 -1.06 -2.45 13.04
CA SER A 125 -0.86 -2.76 11.62
C SER A 125 -0.51 -4.23 11.38
N ILE A 126 -0.90 -4.71 10.19
CA ILE A 126 -0.58 -6.05 9.68
C ILE A 126 0.07 -5.86 8.31
N LEU A 127 1.35 -6.23 8.19
CA LEU A 127 2.06 -6.22 6.92
C LEU A 127 1.91 -7.57 6.22
N THR A 128 1.49 -7.55 4.96
CA THR A 128 1.32 -8.73 4.11
C THR A 128 2.19 -8.57 2.88
N GLU A 129 3.27 -9.34 2.82
CA GLU A 129 4.20 -9.31 1.70
C GLU A 129 5.05 -10.59 1.67
N ASN A 130 5.64 -10.90 0.51
CA ASN A 130 6.66 -11.95 0.39
C ASN A 130 8.08 -11.38 0.57
N PHE A 131 8.23 -10.09 0.34
CA PHE A 131 9.46 -9.32 0.40
C PHE A 131 9.10 -7.83 0.55
N THR A 132 10.00 -7.07 1.14
CA THR A 132 9.88 -5.61 1.28
C THR A 132 10.56 -4.89 0.11
N TRP A 133 10.27 -3.59 -0.04
CA TRP A 133 10.91 -2.76 -1.05
C TRP A 133 12.41 -2.54 -0.79
N ASP A 134 12.83 -2.35 0.46
CA ASP A 134 14.25 -2.22 0.83
C ASP A 134 15.04 -3.48 0.46
N TRP A 135 14.47 -4.67 0.67
CA TRP A 135 15.10 -5.93 0.27
C TRP A 135 15.28 -6.05 -1.24
N ILE A 136 14.34 -5.51 -2.03
CA ILE A 136 14.46 -5.46 -3.50
C ILE A 136 15.51 -4.44 -3.92
N TYR A 137 15.54 -3.26 -3.31
CA TYR A 137 16.49 -2.19 -3.63
C TYR A 137 17.94 -2.56 -3.32
N ASP A 138 18.17 -3.29 -2.22
CA ASP A 138 19.51 -3.75 -1.82
C ASP A 138 20.18 -4.62 -2.91
N GLN A 139 19.41 -5.37 -3.70
CA GLN A 139 19.94 -6.17 -4.81
C GLN A 139 20.54 -5.32 -5.94
N PHE A 140 20.06 -4.08 -6.10
CA PHE A 140 20.55 -3.17 -7.12
C PHE A 140 21.72 -2.31 -6.62
N ALA A 141 21.82 -2.06 -5.31
CA ALA A 141 22.82 -1.18 -4.72
C ALA A 141 24.28 -1.44 -5.16
N PRO A 142 24.76 -2.70 -5.33
CA PRO A 142 26.13 -2.96 -5.79
C PRO A 142 26.45 -2.42 -7.19
N ASN A 143 25.47 -2.43 -8.09
CA ASN A 143 25.64 -1.98 -9.49
C ASN A 143 25.02 -0.60 -9.74
N HIS A 144 24.14 -0.14 -8.84
CA HIS A 144 23.44 1.14 -8.87
C HIS A 144 23.45 1.78 -7.47
N PRO A 145 24.57 2.44 -7.08
CA PRO A 145 24.74 2.96 -5.71
C PRO A 145 23.70 3.99 -5.26
N ALA A 146 22.92 4.55 -6.19
CA ALA A 146 21.81 5.45 -5.88
C ALA A 146 20.66 4.76 -5.10
N PHE A 147 20.62 3.42 -5.04
CA PHE A 147 19.69 2.68 -4.17
C PHE A 147 20.16 2.54 -2.73
N THR A 148 21.44 2.76 -2.39
CA THR A 148 21.94 2.58 -1.02
C THR A 148 21.19 3.35 0.08
N PRO A 149 20.63 4.55 -0.16
CA PRO A 149 19.81 5.25 0.84
C PRO A 149 18.40 4.67 1.05
N HIS A 150 17.95 3.75 0.19
CA HIS A 150 16.55 3.31 0.06
C HIS A 150 16.35 1.83 0.37
#